data_AF-Q86E97-F1
#
_entry.id   AF-Q86E97-F1
#
_cell.length_a   1.000
_cell.length_b   1.000
_cell.length_c   1.000
_cell.angle_alpha   90.00
_cell.angle_beta   90.00
_cell.angle_gamma   90.00
#
_symmetry.space_group_name_H-M   'P 1'
#
loop_
_entity.id
_entity.type
_entity.pdbx_description
1 polymer ?
#
loop_
_entity_poly.entity_id
_entity_poly.type
_entity_poly.pdbx_seq_one_letter_code
_entity_poly.pdbx_strand_id
1 'polypeptide(L)'
;MEQSELLNDISGLSFPTLTSILDASSNCTSGINKKLSPPDPKVCGSLSELRTSQPCLLEHYVNIALQAVSENKVAVLLLAGGQGTRLGVSYPKGLYRPNLPSGRSLYQLQAERLHRVSQMCKDTFGTTPSITWYIMTSGHTKETTVHYFESVNYLGIIGIT
;
A
#
# COMPACT_ATOMS: atom_id res chain seq x y z
N MET A 1 -22.22 29.64 0.90
CA MET A 1 -21.02 28.80 0.80
C MET A 1 -21.30 27.42 1.40
N GLU A 2 -21.72 27.34 2.65
CA GLU A 2 -22.09 26.06 3.29
C GLU A 2 -23.27 25.34 2.59
N GLN A 3 -24.32 26.06 2.17
CA GLN A 3 -25.46 25.45 1.46
C GLN A 3 -25.06 24.83 0.11
N SER A 4 -24.13 25.45 -0.62
CA SER A 4 -23.66 24.93 -1.91
C SER A 4 -22.75 23.72 -1.75
N GLU A 5 -21.93 23.68 -0.69
CA GLU A 5 -21.12 22.49 -0.37
C GLU A 5 -22.02 21.31 0.00
N LEU A 6 -23.02 21.53 0.85
CA LEU A 6 -23.96 20.48 1.24
C LEU A 6 -24.73 19.90 0.03
N LEU A 7 -25.16 20.76 -0.90
CA LEU A 7 -25.85 20.29 -2.11
C LEU A 7 -24.93 19.47 -3.03
N ASN A 8 -23.66 19.86 -3.15
CA ASN A 8 -22.67 19.08 -3.89
C ASN A 8 -22.43 17.72 -3.23
N ASP A 9 -22.28 17.68 -1.90
CA ASP A 9 -22.09 16.44 -1.15
C ASP A 9 -23.28 15.48 -1.35
N ILE A 10 -24.50 16.00 -1.21
CA ILE A 10 -25.73 15.21 -1.41
C ILE A 10 -25.85 14.70 -2.85
N SER A 11 -25.45 15.51 -3.84
CA SER A 11 -25.52 15.12 -5.26
C SER A 11 -24.61 13.94 -5.60
N GLY A 12 -23.53 13.73 -4.84
CA GLY A 12 -22.61 12.60 -5.00
C GLY A 12 -23.10 11.31 -4.35
N LEU A 13 -24.21 11.34 -3.59
CA LEU A 13 -24.72 10.19 -2.86
C LEU A 13 -25.87 9.50 -3.60
N SER A 14 -25.74 8.18 -3.75
CA SER A 14 -26.85 7.33 -4.20
C SER A 14 -27.62 6.79 -2.99
N PHE A 15 -28.73 7.46 -2.64
CA PHE A 15 -29.61 7.01 -1.54
C PHE A 15 -30.11 5.57 -1.70
N PRO A 16 -30.52 5.08 -2.89
CA PRO A 16 -30.91 3.68 -3.05
C PRO A 16 -29.78 2.71 -2.71
N THR A 17 -28.53 3.04 -3.08
CA THR A 17 -27.36 2.23 -2.76
C THR A 17 -27.08 2.24 -1.25
N LEU A 18 -27.19 3.41 -0.60
CA LEU A 18 -27.01 3.53 0.84
C LEU A 18 -28.03 2.69 1.61
N THR A 19 -29.31 2.75 1.24
CA THR A 19 -30.36 1.93 1.86
C THR A 19 -30.05 0.44 1.68
N SER A 20 -29.67 0.02 0.48
CA SER A 20 -29.29 -1.38 0.21
C SER A 20 -28.11 -1.85 1.06
N ILE A 21 -27.09 -1.01 1.26
CA ILE A 21 -25.93 -1.32 2.12
C ILE A 21 -26.37 -1.45 3.58
N LEU A 22 -27.21 -0.55 4.07
CA LEU A 22 -27.71 -0.55 5.45
C LEU A 22 -28.57 -1.80 5.73
N ASP A 23 -29.48 -2.13 4.82
CA ASP A 23 -30.33 -3.32 4.91
C ASP A 23 -29.49 -4.60 4.92
N ALA A 24 -28.48 -4.67 4.05
CA ALA A 24 -27.54 -5.80 4.02
C ALA A 24 -26.71 -5.90 5.31
N SER A 25 -26.27 -4.76 5.86
CA SER A 25 -25.50 -4.74 7.11
C SER A 25 -26.31 -5.19 8.32
N SER A 26 -27.60 -4.87 8.35
CA SER A 26 -28.52 -5.24 9.44
C SER A 26 -28.89 -6.73 9.41
N ASN A 27 -28.87 -7.34 8.22
CA ASN A 27 -29.16 -8.76 7.99
C ASN A 27 -27.92 -9.68 8.09
N CYS A 28 -26.79 -9.18 8.61
CA CYS A 28 -25.57 -9.98 8.76
C CYS A 28 -25.75 -11.11 9.80
N THR A 29 -25.82 -12.34 9.29
CA THR A 29 -26.01 -13.55 10.11
C THR A 29 -24.78 -13.89 10.95
N SER A 30 -25.00 -14.04 12.26
CA SER A 30 -24.02 -14.52 13.24
C SER A 30 -23.74 -16.02 13.04
N GLY A 31 -22.87 -16.39 12.09
CA GLY A 31 -22.58 -17.81 11.81
C GLY A 31 -21.26 -18.13 11.11
N ILE A 32 -20.48 -17.12 10.70
CA ILE A 32 -19.26 -17.31 9.90
C ILE A 32 -18.23 -18.19 10.62
N ASN A 33 -18.11 -18.04 11.94
CA ASN A 33 -17.13 -18.78 12.75
C ASN A 33 -17.27 -20.31 12.67
N LYS A 34 -18.47 -20.83 12.40
CA LYS A 34 -18.69 -22.30 12.30
C LYS A 34 -18.16 -22.92 11.00
N LYS A 35 -17.80 -22.10 10.01
CA LYS A 35 -17.33 -22.54 8.67
C LYS A 35 -15.88 -22.16 8.40
N LEU A 36 -15.16 -21.59 9.37
CA LEU A 36 -13.76 -21.24 9.20
C LEU A 36 -12.88 -22.48 9.39
N SER A 37 -12.15 -22.85 8.34
CA SER A 37 -11.04 -23.81 8.40
C SER A 37 -9.75 -23.11 7.98
N PRO A 38 -8.59 -23.60 8.44
CA PRO A 38 -7.32 -23.07 7.95
C PRO A 38 -7.20 -23.25 6.43
N PRO A 39 -6.45 -22.38 5.73
CA PRO A 39 -6.13 -22.57 4.33
C PRO A 39 -5.34 -23.88 4.14
N ASP A 40 -5.46 -24.48 2.95
CA ASP A 40 -4.74 -25.70 2.60
C ASP A 40 -3.21 -25.46 2.72
N PRO A 41 -2.47 -26.31 3.46
CA PRO A 41 -1.02 -26.19 3.56
C PRO A 41 -0.29 -26.15 2.21
N LYS A 42 -0.84 -26.77 1.14
CA LYS A 42 -0.22 -26.79 -0.19
C LYS A 42 -0.17 -25.42 -0.87
N VAL A 43 -1.04 -24.49 -0.49
CA VAL A 43 -1.05 -23.11 -1.02
C VAL A 43 -0.40 -22.11 -0.06
N CYS A 44 0.04 -22.57 1.10
CA CYS A 44 0.69 -21.75 2.11
C CYS A 44 2.20 -21.94 2.05
N GLY A 45 2.95 -20.84 1.95
CA GLY A 45 4.41 -20.85 2.07
C GLY A 45 4.86 -20.25 3.40
N SER A 46 5.96 -20.77 3.96
CA SER A 46 6.61 -20.23 5.16
C SER A 46 8.02 -19.74 4.82
N LEU A 47 8.29 -18.45 5.05
CA LEU A 47 9.62 -17.89 4.80
C LEU A 47 10.69 -18.51 5.70
N SER A 48 10.36 -18.82 6.96
CA SER A 48 11.30 -19.45 7.89
C SER A 48 11.67 -20.86 7.44
N GLU A 49 10.72 -21.61 6.91
CA GLU A 49 10.93 -22.94 6.35
C GLU A 49 11.75 -22.87 5.06
N LEU A 50 11.42 -21.96 4.14
CA LEU A 50 12.19 -21.74 2.91
C LEU A 50 13.67 -21.41 3.22
N ARG A 51 13.93 -20.60 4.25
CA ARG A 51 15.30 -20.25 4.66
C ARG A 51 16.09 -21.43 5.24
N THR A 52 15.42 -22.32 5.97
CA THR A 52 16.09 -23.38 6.73
C THR A 52 16.22 -24.65 5.90
N SER A 53 15.14 -25.04 5.23
CA SER A 53 14.98 -26.36 4.61
C SER A 53 15.11 -26.32 3.09
N GLN A 54 14.85 -25.18 2.44
CA GLN A 54 14.78 -25.07 0.97
C GLN A 54 15.45 -23.78 0.43
N PRO A 55 16.73 -23.53 0.75
CA PRO A 55 17.40 -22.27 0.37
C PRO A 55 17.49 -22.06 -1.14
N CYS A 56 17.70 -23.12 -1.93
CA CYS A 56 17.75 -23.03 -3.39
C CYS A 56 16.40 -22.60 -4.00
N LEU A 57 15.28 -23.02 -3.39
CA LEU A 57 13.94 -22.62 -3.84
C LEU A 57 13.67 -21.15 -3.51
N LEU A 58 14.12 -20.67 -2.34
CA LEU A 58 14.06 -19.26 -1.99
C LEU A 58 14.84 -18.40 -2.99
N GLU A 59 16.06 -18.79 -3.32
CA GLU A 59 16.88 -18.10 -4.32
C GLU A 59 16.20 -18.08 -5.70
N HIS A 60 15.60 -19.20 -6.10
CA HIS A 60 14.81 -19.28 -7.32
C HIS A 60 13.63 -18.29 -7.32
N TYR A 61 12.87 -18.18 -6.23
CA TYR A 61 11.79 -17.19 -6.12
C TYR A 61 12.29 -15.75 -6.16
N VAL A 62 13.42 -15.46 -5.50
CA VAL A 62 14.04 -14.12 -5.54
C VAL A 62 14.45 -13.78 -6.98
N ASN A 63 15.07 -14.70 -7.70
CA ASN A 63 15.47 -14.49 -9.10
C ASN A 63 14.26 -14.25 -10.01
N ILE A 64 13.18 -15.03 -9.88
CA ILE A 64 11.94 -14.80 -10.63
C ILE A 64 11.37 -13.42 -10.32
N ALA A 65 11.32 -13.03 -9.04
CA ALA A 65 10.77 -11.74 -8.63
C ALA A 65 11.60 -10.57 -9.17
N LEU A 66 12.94 -10.62 -9.03
CA LEU A 66 13.82 -9.57 -9.55
C LEU A 66 13.79 -9.51 -11.07
N GLN A 67 13.66 -10.64 -11.75
CA GLN A 67 13.49 -10.68 -13.21
C GLN A 67 12.18 -9.96 -13.61
N ALA A 68 11.06 -10.28 -12.97
CA ALA A 68 9.78 -9.62 -13.25
C ALA A 68 9.85 -8.10 -13.00
N VAL A 69 10.56 -7.66 -11.96
CA VAL A 69 10.81 -6.24 -11.70
C VAL A 69 11.68 -5.62 -12.81
N SER A 70 12.75 -6.30 -13.23
CA SER A 70 13.65 -5.84 -14.31
C SER A 70 12.94 -5.67 -15.65
N GLU A 71 11.88 -6.47 -15.88
CA GLU A 71 11.03 -6.43 -17.06
C GLU A 71 9.85 -5.44 -16.92
N ASN A 72 9.83 -4.62 -15.87
CA ASN A 72 8.76 -3.66 -15.55
C ASN A 72 7.36 -4.30 -15.43
N LYS A 73 7.26 -5.56 -14.97
CA LYS A 73 5.99 -6.29 -14.79
C LYS A 73 5.38 -6.13 -13.39
N VAL A 74 5.99 -5.31 -12.54
CA VAL A 74 5.62 -5.16 -11.12
C VAL A 74 5.32 -3.70 -10.80
N ALA A 75 4.22 -3.47 -10.09
CA ALA A 75 3.84 -2.19 -9.51
C ALA A 75 3.43 -2.37 -8.05
N VAL A 76 3.45 -1.28 -7.28
CA VAL A 76 3.07 -1.27 -5.87
C VAL A 76 1.83 -0.39 -5.68
N LEU A 77 0.82 -0.92 -5.01
CA LEU A 77 -0.35 -0.16 -4.56
C LEU A 77 -0.27 0.05 -3.05
N LEU A 78 -0.11 1.30 -2.63
CA LEU A 78 -0.13 1.70 -1.23
C LEU A 78 -1.52 2.21 -0.85
N LEU A 79 -2.12 1.58 0.15
CA LEU A 79 -3.37 2.03 0.75
C LEU A 79 -3.08 3.07 1.83
N ALA A 80 -3.13 4.35 1.46
CA ALA A 80 -2.77 5.49 2.31
C ALA A 80 -3.95 6.41 2.66
N GLY A 81 -5.20 5.97 2.47
CA GLY A 81 -6.39 6.79 2.74
C GLY A 81 -6.70 7.05 4.22
N GLY A 82 -6.00 6.37 5.14
CA GLY A 82 -6.21 6.51 6.57
C GLY A 82 -5.47 7.69 7.20
N GLN A 83 -6.16 8.42 8.08
CA GLN A 83 -5.52 9.44 8.91
C GLN A 83 -4.74 8.85 10.10
N GLY A 84 -3.73 9.57 10.57
CA GLY A 84 -2.88 9.17 11.68
C GLY A 84 -3.47 9.38 13.08
N THR A 85 -4.79 9.52 13.23
CA THR A 85 -5.43 9.95 14.49
C THR A 85 -5.12 9.05 15.68
N ARG A 86 -5.05 7.72 15.48
CA ARG A 86 -4.64 6.76 16.54
C ARG A 86 -3.18 6.90 16.97
N LEU A 87 -2.35 7.55 16.16
CA LEU A 87 -0.96 7.89 16.49
C LEU A 87 -0.84 9.29 17.14
N GLY A 88 -1.96 9.95 17.42
CA GLY A 88 -1.98 11.29 18.03
C GLY A 88 -1.63 12.42 17.06
N VAL A 89 -1.71 12.19 15.75
CA VAL A 89 -1.37 13.19 14.73
C VAL A 89 -2.56 13.44 13.80
N SER A 90 -2.70 14.70 13.33
CA SER A 90 -3.79 15.13 12.45
C SER A 90 -3.48 14.93 10.96
N TYR A 91 -2.25 14.56 10.61
CA TYR A 91 -1.78 14.41 9.23
C TYR A 91 -1.82 12.94 8.75
N PRO A 92 -1.70 12.68 7.42
CA PRO A 92 -1.64 11.33 6.86
C PRO A 92 -0.57 10.45 7.53
N LYS A 93 -0.91 9.18 7.82
CA LYS A 93 0.00 8.26 8.53
C LYS A 93 1.36 8.12 7.85
N GLY A 94 1.44 8.19 6.52
CA GLY A 94 2.72 8.05 5.81
C GLY A 94 3.76 9.14 6.14
N LEU A 95 3.33 10.30 6.63
CA LEU A 95 4.21 11.38 7.09
C LEU A 95 4.77 11.17 8.49
N TYR A 96 4.23 10.19 9.22
CA TYR A 96 4.69 9.89 10.56
C TYR A 96 6.17 9.52 10.54
N ARG A 97 6.92 10.16 11.44
CA ARG A 97 8.33 9.89 11.68
C ARG A 97 8.43 9.09 12.98
N PRO A 98 8.61 7.76 12.92
CA PRO A 98 9.05 7.04 14.11
C PRO A 98 10.40 7.65 14.55
N ASN A 99 10.68 7.70 15.85
CA ASN A 99 11.88 8.30 16.43
C ASN A 99 13.17 7.50 16.10
N LEU A 100 13.42 7.29 14.82
CA LEU A 100 14.62 6.68 14.26
C LEU A 100 15.69 7.77 14.13
N PRO A 101 16.98 7.44 14.35
CA PRO A 101 18.07 8.40 14.22
C PRO A 101 18.14 9.11 12.86
N SER A 102 17.59 8.49 11.81
CA SER A 102 17.56 9.05 10.46
C SER A 102 16.49 10.13 10.24
N GLY A 103 15.50 10.26 11.14
CA GLY A 103 14.39 11.20 10.99
C GLY A 103 13.46 10.93 9.81
N ARG A 104 13.53 9.72 9.21
CA ARG A 104 12.76 9.36 8.01
C ARG A 104 11.27 9.16 8.31
N SER A 105 10.43 9.63 7.40
CA SER A 105 9.00 9.33 7.42
C SER A 105 8.73 7.89 6.95
N LEU A 106 7.53 7.37 7.22
CA LEU A 106 7.12 6.07 6.70
C LEU A 106 7.13 6.02 5.16
N TYR A 107 6.72 7.10 4.48
CA TYR A 107 6.82 7.19 3.01
C TYR A 107 8.27 7.10 2.54
N GLN A 108 9.19 7.79 3.21
CA GLN A 108 10.61 7.75 2.85
C GLN A 108 11.20 6.36 3.04
N LEU A 109 10.88 5.69 4.14
CA LEU A 109 11.33 4.30 4.38
C LEU A 109 10.79 3.33 3.33
N GLN A 110 9.56 3.52 2.85
CA GLN A 110 8.99 2.69 1.78
C GLN A 110 9.64 2.99 0.42
N ALA A 111 9.87 4.26 0.08
CA ALA A 111 10.56 4.64 -1.15
C ALA A 111 11.98 4.08 -1.22
N GLU A 112 12.74 4.13 -0.13
CA GLU A 112 14.09 3.56 -0.04
C GLU A 112 14.11 2.05 -0.28
N ARG A 113 13.04 1.33 0.09
CA ARG A 113 12.92 -0.10 -0.23
C ARG A 113 12.72 -0.33 -1.72
N LEU A 114 11.93 0.50 -2.38
CA LEU A 114 11.75 0.43 -3.84
C LEU A 114 13.08 0.68 -4.56
N HIS A 115 13.81 1.73 -4.15
CA HIS A 115 15.15 2.01 -4.66
C HIS A 115 16.11 0.84 -4.43
N ARG A 116 16.06 0.20 -3.26
CA ARG A 116 16.91 -0.96 -2.99
C ARG A 116 16.61 -2.11 -3.94
N VAL A 117 15.34 -2.39 -4.24
CA VAL A 117 14.94 -3.44 -5.20
C VAL A 117 15.42 -3.09 -6.60
N SER A 118 15.23 -1.85 -7.07
CA SER A 118 15.76 -1.39 -8.37
C SER A 118 17.28 -1.53 -8.45
N GLN A 119 18.01 -1.23 -7.36
CA GLN A 119 19.44 -1.43 -7.28
C GLN A 119 19.82 -2.93 -7.33
N MET A 120 19.05 -3.81 -6.69
CA MET A 120 19.28 -5.26 -6.80
C MET A 120 19.11 -5.75 -8.24
N CYS A 121 18.11 -5.26 -8.98
CA CYS A 121 17.97 -5.54 -10.40
C CYS A 121 19.18 -5.05 -11.21
N LYS A 122 19.76 -3.90 -10.85
CA LYS A 122 20.99 -3.39 -11.49
C LYS A 122 22.17 -4.30 -11.23
N ASP A 123 22.34 -4.75 -9.99
CA ASP A 123 23.42 -5.64 -9.58
C ASP A 123 23.33 -7.02 -10.27
N THR A 124 22.10 -7.53 -10.48
CA THR A 124 21.86 -8.88 -11.04
C THR A 124 21.70 -8.90 -12.56
N PHE A 125 21.02 -7.93 -13.15
CA PHE A 125 20.63 -7.91 -14.58
C PHE A 125 21.19 -6.72 -15.36
N GLY A 126 21.90 -5.79 -14.70
CA GLY A 126 22.44 -4.59 -15.34
C GLY A 126 21.39 -3.51 -15.68
N THR A 127 20.13 -3.70 -15.29
CA THR A 127 19.04 -2.76 -15.56
C THR A 127 18.60 -2.03 -14.30
N THR A 128 18.18 -0.78 -14.42
CA THR A 128 17.65 0.01 -13.28
C THR A 128 16.17 0.30 -13.53
N PRO A 129 15.27 -0.68 -13.27
CA PRO A 129 13.84 -0.51 -13.52
C PRO A 129 13.24 0.52 -12.57
N SER A 130 12.22 1.24 -13.03
CA SER A 130 11.39 2.08 -12.17
C SER A 130 10.12 1.34 -11.78
N ILE A 131 9.91 1.16 -10.47
CA ILE A 131 8.72 0.47 -9.96
C ILE A 131 7.61 1.50 -9.79
N THR A 132 6.55 1.40 -10.59
CA THR A 132 5.37 2.27 -10.48
C THR A 132 4.76 2.15 -9.10
N TRP A 133 4.50 3.29 -8.45
CA TRP A 133 3.97 3.35 -7.10
C TRP A 133 2.66 4.12 -7.07
N TYR A 134 1.56 3.37 -7.02
CA TYR A 134 0.22 3.90 -6.88
C TYR A 134 -0.08 4.19 -5.41
N ILE A 135 -0.50 5.42 -5.10
CA ILE A 135 -0.81 5.82 -3.72
C ILE A 135 -2.30 6.15 -3.61
N MET A 136 -3.07 5.20 -3.09
CA MET A 136 -4.50 5.40 -2.84
C MET A 136 -4.70 6.30 -1.62
N THR A 137 -5.23 7.49 -1.85
CA THR A 137 -5.56 8.48 -0.81
C THR A 137 -7.07 8.61 -0.62
N SER A 138 -7.47 9.31 0.44
CA SER A 138 -8.85 9.76 0.69
C SER A 138 -8.95 11.28 0.51
N GLY A 139 -10.15 11.84 0.45
CA GLY A 139 -10.34 13.30 0.37
C GLY A 139 -9.53 14.05 1.45
N HIS A 140 -9.50 13.52 2.67
CA HIS A 140 -8.80 14.11 3.83
C HIS A 140 -7.27 13.95 3.82
N THR A 141 -6.71 13.14 2.92
CA THR A 141 -5.27 12.84 2.90
C THR A 141 -4.60 13.21 1.59
N LYS A 142 -5.38 13.40 0.51
CA LYS A 142 -4.87 13.61 -0.85
C LYS A 142 -3.93 14.80 -0.95
N GLU A 143 -4.40 16.01 -0.63
CA GLU A 143 -3.63 17.25 -0.82
C GLU A 143 -2.33 17.25 -0.02
N THR A 144 -2.40 16.92 1.28
CA THR A 144 -1.20 16.86 2.14
C THR A 144 -0.19 15.81 1.66
N THR A 145 -0.67 14.69 1.11
CA THR A 145 0.21 13.64 0.56
C THR A 145 0.89 14.13 -0.72
N VAL A 146 0.13 14.72 -1.65
CA VAL A 146 0.68 15.27 -2.91
C VAL A 146 1.75 16.31 -2.60
N HIS A 147 1.44 17.30 -1.76
CA HIS A 147 2.40 18.34 -1.37
C HIS A 147 3.65 17.80 -0.71
N TYR A 148 3.52 16.76 0.13
CA TYR A 148 4.69 16.12 0.69
C TYR A 148 5.58 15.53 -0.40
N PHE A 149 5.03 14.73 -1.30
CA PHE A 149 5.81 14.09 -2.37
C PHE A 149 6.44 15.13 -3.31
N GLU A 150 5.74 16.21 -3.64
CA GLU A 150 6.30 17.35 -4.39
C GLU A 150 7.48 17.98 -3.65
N SER A 151 7.34 18.25 -2.34
CA SER A 151 8.37 18.91 -1.52
C SER A 151 9.68 18.12 -1.40
N VAL A 152 9.62 16.79 -1.62
CA VAL A 152 10.77 15.89 -1.57
C VAL A 152 11.15 15.34 -2.95
N ASN A 153 10.70 16.00 -4.02
CA ASN A 153 10.94 15.60 -5.42
C ASN A 153 10.62 14.12 -5.68
N TYR A 154 9.44 13.69 -5.24
CA TYR A 154 8.91 12.33 -5.34
C TYR A 154 9.86 11.25 -4.78
N LEU A 155 10.75 11.63 -3.84
CA LEU A 155 11.77 10.76 -3.25
C LEU A 155 12.66 10.10 -4.32
N GLY A 156 12.79 10.71 -5.51
CA GLY A 156 13.54 10.19 -6.65
C GLY A 156 12.88 9.03 -7.40
N ILE A 157 11.60 8.72 -7.16
CA ILE A 157 10.87 7.65 -7.87
C ILE A 157 10.18 8.23 -9.11
N ILE A 158 10.33 7.54 -10.25
CA ILE A 158 9.64 7.87 -11.49
C ILE A 158 8.35 7.04 -11.57
N GLY A 159 7.20 7.69 -11.77
CA GLY A 159 5.89 7.01 -11.88
C GLY A 159 5.14 6.84 -10.56
N ILE A 160 5.18 7.86 -9.69
CA ILE A 160 4.20 7.97 -8.59
C ILE A 160 2.88 8.50 -9.16
N THR A 161 1.78 7.83 -8.86
CA THR A 161 0.43 8.20 -9.33
C THR A 161 -0.61 8.03 -8.23
#